data_AF-A0A950ATP8-F1
#
_entry.id   AF-A0A950ATP8-F1
#
_cell.length_a   1.000
_cell.length_b   1.000
_cell.length_c   1.000
_cell.angle_alpha   90.00
_cell.angle_beta   90.00
_cell.angle_gamma   90.00
#
_symmetry.space_group_name_H-M   'P 1'
#
loop_
_entity.id
_entity.type
_entity.pdbx_description
1 polymer ?
#
loop_
_entity_poly.entity_id
_entity_poly.type
_entity_poly.pdbx_seq_one_letter_code
_entity_poly.pdbx_strand_id
1 'polypeptide(L)'
;MKPEFAVSVADLLRRPGHRRQRELRGSIGEVSSAGTVVAARDHVELTVGLEAIPEGVVADGHLSAPWRAECRRCLGAVTGRV
;
A
#
# COMPACT_ATOMS: atom_id res chain seq x y z
N MET A 1 -0.63 14.88 -13.29
CA MET A 1 -0.43 14.60 -11.86
C MET A 1 0.19 13.22 -11.73
N LYS A 2 1.29 13.05 -10.99
CA LYS A 2 1.91 11.74 -10.78
C LYS A 2 1.16 11.01 -9.66
N PRO A 3 0.82 9.72 -9.80
CA PRO A 3 0.18 8.98 -8.71
C PRO A 3 1.10 8.94 -7.49
N GLU A 4 0.53 9.03 -6.29
CA GLU A 4 1.29 9.02 -5.03
C GLU A 4 2.05 7.69 -4.84
N PHE A 5 1.45 6.59 -5.31
CA PHE A 5 2.06 5.27 -5.34
C PHE A 5 2.59 4.93 -6.75
N ALA A 6 3.53 5.72 -7.27
CA ALA A 6 4.21 5.45 -8.54
C ALA A 6 5.74 5.46 -8.42
N VAL A 7 6.36 4.30 -8.67
CA VAL A 7 7.81 4.10 -8.61
C VAL A 7 8.35 3.74 -9.99
N SER A 8 9.34 4.51 -10.48
CA SER A 8 10.05 4.18 -11.72
C SER A 8 11.01 3.02 -11.49
N VAL A 9 10.95 1.97 -12.32
CA VAL A 9 11.80 0.77 -12.25
C VAL A 9 12.96 0.77 -13.25
N ALA A 10 13.17 1.87 -13.99
CA ALA A 10 14.16 1.93 -15.07
C ALA A 10 15.60 1.66 -14.62
N ASP A 11 15.93 1.96 -13.37
CA ASP A 11 17.23 1.67 -12.74
C ASP A 11 17.42 0.17 -12.44
N LEU A 12 16.35 -0.54 -12.06
CA LEU A 12 16.38 -1.98 -11.79
C LEU A 12 16.68 -2.79 -13.06
N LEU A 13 16.10 -2.40 -14.19
CA LEU A 13 16.24 -3.11 -15.46
C LEU A 13 17.65 -3.07 -16.05
N ARG A 14 18.51 -2.16 -15.55
CA ARG A 14 19.91 -2.07 -16.01
C ARG A 14 20.81 -3.14 -15.40
N ARG A 15 20.37 -3.81 -14.32
CA ARG A 15 21.17 -4.74 -13.53
C ARG A 15 20.29 -5.92 -13.08
N PRO A 16 20.30 -7.05 -13.80
CA PRO A 16 19.57 -8.26 -13.38
C PRO A 16 19.92 -8.66 -11.94
N GLY A 17 18.92 -9.05 -11.14
CA GLY A 17 19.09 -9.39 -9.72
C GLY A 17 19.23 -8.19 -8.77
N HIS A 18 19.15 -6.95 -9.27
CA HIS A 18 19.18 -5.77 -8.41
C HIS A 18 17.87 -5.64 -7.63
N ARG A 19 17.99 -5.60 -6.29
CA ARG A 19 16.88 -5.39 -5.36
C ARG A 19 16.97 -4.03 -4.69
N ARG A 20 15.83 -3.36 -4.49
CA ARG A 20 15.76 -2.12 -3.70
C ARG A 20 14.47 -2.05 -2.91
N GLN A 21 14.52 -1.38 -1.76
CA GLN A 21 13.34 -1.06 -0.95
C GLN A 21 12.90 0.40 -1.17
N ARG A 22 11.60 0.65 -1.06
CA ARG A 22 11.01 1.99 -1.04
C ARG A 22 9.98 2.07 0.07
N GLU A 23 9.95 3.23 0.72
CA GLU A 23 8.91 3.64 1.65
C GLU A 23 8.11 4.75 0.97
N LEU A 24 6.79 4.57 0.89
CA LEU A 24 5.88 5.49 0.24
C LEU A 24 4.77 5.87 1.23
N ARG A 25 4.32 7.10 1.12
CA ARG A 25 3.16 7.62 1.86
C ARG A 25 2.25 8.34 0.89
N GLY A 26 0.96 8.17 1.04
CA GLY A 26 -0.03 8.81 0.18
C GLY A 26 -1.46 8.42 0.53
N SER A 27 -2.38 8.93 -0.28
CA SER A 27 -3.79 8.63 -0.25
C SER A 27 -4.14 7.55 -1.28
N ILE A 28 -5.11 6.69 -0.94
CA ILE A 28 -5.68 5.71 -1.90
C ILE A 28 -7.18 5.97 -2.12
N GLY A 29 -7.69 7.12 -1.68
CA GLY A 29 -9.11 7.44 -1.69
C GLY A 29 -9.87 6.75 -0.55
N GLU A 30 -11.08 6.30 -0.81
CA GLU A 30 -11.88 5.54 0.16
C GLU A 30 -12.03 4.10 -0.34
N VAL A 31 -11.67 3.14 0.52
CA VAL A 31 -11.83 1.70 0.24
C VAL A 31 -12.75 1.12 1.30
N SER A 32 -13.80 0.42 0.88
CA SER A 32 -14.76 -0.19 1.79
C SER A 32 -14.98 -1.67 1.48
N SER A 33 -15.09 -2.50 2.52
CA SER A 33 -15.46 -3.91 2.42
C SER A 33 -16.21 -4.37 3.66
N ALA A 34 -17.36 -5.03 3.49
CA ALA A 34 -18.14 -5.67 4.56
C ALA A 34 -18.47 -4.81 5.80
N GLY A 35 -18.57 -3.48 5.65
CA GLY A 35 -18.82 -2.52 6.74
C GLY A 35 -17.55 -1.90 7.34
N THR A 36 -16.36 -2.33 6.90
CA THR A 36 -15.08 -1.70 7.21
C THR A 36 -14.74 -0.67 6.14
N VAL A 37 -14.34 0.52 6.57
CA VAL A 37 -13.95 1.65 5.73
C VAL A 37 -12.52 2.06 6.07
N VAL A 38 -11.68 2.11 5.05
CA VAL A 38 -10.35 2.73 5.10
C VAL A 38 -10.50 4.12 4.50
N ALA A 39 -10.65 5.13 5.36
CA ALA A 39 -10.69 6.53 4.96
C ALA A 39 -9.26 6.99 4.70
N ALA A 40 -8.73 6.66 3.53
CA ALA A 40 -7.31 6.69 3.25
C ALA A 40 -6.86 8.04 2.70
N ARG A 41 -7.26 9.14 3.35
CA ARG A 41 -7.02 10.49 2.83
C ARG A 41 -5.60 11.00 3.08
N ASP A 42 -4.84 10.47 4.05
CA ASP A 42 -3.45 10.94 4.29
C ASP A 42 -2.48 9.90 4.88
N HIS A 43 -2.91 8.68 5.25
CA HIS A 43 -2.14 7.81 6.17
C HIS A 43 -1.94 6.36 5.68
N VAL A 44 -1.80 6.16 4.37
CA VAL A 44 -1.33 4.86 3.87
C VAL A 44 0.18 4.85 3.81
N GLU A 45 0.78 3.87 4.46
CA GLU A 45 2.21 3.63 4.49
C GLU A 45 2.49 2.34 3.71
N LEU A 46 3.38 2.38 2.74
CA LEU A 46 3.78 1.21 1.96
C LEU A 46 5.29 1.04 2.03
N THR A 47 5.73 -0.10 2.54
CA THR A 47 7.10 -0.58 2.38
C THR A 47 7.12 -1.66 1.32
N VAL A 48 7.81 -1.40 0.20
CA VAL A 48 7.86 -2.31 -0.95
C VAL A 48 9.30 -2.61 -1.36
N GLY A 49 9.63 -3.89 -1.45
CA GLY A 49 10.79 -4.42 -2.15
C GLY A 49 10.50 -4.58 -3.64
N LEU A 50 11.46 -4.19 -4.48
CA LEU A 50 11.39 -4.32 -5.92
C LEU A 50 12.65 -5.04 -6.40
N GLU A 51 12.48 -6.10 -7.19
CA GLU A 51 13.58 -6.91 -7.72
C GLU A 51 13.41 -7.16 -9.21
N ALA A 52 14.48 -6.98 -9.99
CA ALA A 52 14.49 -7.35 -11.40
C ALA A 52 14.79 -8.86 -11.56
N ILE A 53 13.85 -9.57 -12.17
CA ILE A 53 13.95 -10.98 -12.55
C ILE A 53 13.96 -11.10 -14.09
N PRO A 54 14.35 -12.25 -14.66
CA PRO A 54 14.36 -12.41 -16.12
C PRO A 54 13.02 -12.11 -16.80
N GLU A 55 11.90 -12.42 -16.13
CA GLU A 55 10.54 -12.24 -16.63
C GLU A 55 9.95 -10.85 -16.34
N GLY A 56 10.68 -9.96 -15.64
CA GLY A 56 10.20 -8.60 -15.32
C GLY A 56 10.66 -8.08 -13.95
N VAL A 57 9.72 -7.48 -13.21
CA VAL A 57 9.98 -6.92 -11.87
C VAL A 57 8.99 -7.53 -10.87
N VAL A 58 9.51 -8.11 -9.80
CA VAL A 58 8.72 -8.55 -8.65
C VAL A 58 8.59 -7.40 -7.67
N ALA A 59 7.38 -7.19 -7.15
CA ALA A 59 7.08 -6.24 -6.09
C ALA A 59 6.45 -6.98 -4.90
N ASP A 60 7.12 -6.95 -3.76
CA ASP A 60 6.67 -7.56 -2.51
C ASP A 60 6.71 -6.54 -1.38
N GLY A 61 5.77 -6.58 -0.43
CA GLY A 61 5.74 -5.54 0.59
C GLY A 61 4.59 -5.62 1.57
N HIS A 62 4.60 -4.68 2.49
CA HIS A 62 3.56 -4.49 3.49
C HIS A 62 2.99 -3.08 3.37
N LEU A 63 1.66 -3.02 3.33
CA LEU A 63 0.90 -1.78 3.35
C LEU A 63 0.18 -1.70 4.68
N SER A 64 0.26 -0.52 5.31
CA SER A 64 -0.49 -0.22 6.51
C SER A 64 -1.41 0.97 6.36
N ALA A 65 -2.62 0.86 6.89
CA ALA A 65 -3.61 1.93 6.85
C ALA A 65 -4.56 1.90 8.07
N PRO A 66 -5.00 3.06 8.57
CA PRO A 66 -6.06 3.12 9.58
C PRO A 66 -7.41 2.73 8.96
N TRP A 67 -8.20 1.96 9.70
CA TRP A 67 -9.55 1.58 9.30
C TRP A 67 -10.55 1.87 10.42
N ARG A 68 -11.81 2.07 10.03
CA ARG A 68 -12.96 2.19 10.92
C ARG A 68 -14.08 1.26 10.47
N ALA A 69 -14.84 0.72 11.41
CA ALA A 69 -16.00 -0.12 11.14
C ALA A 69 -17.04 0.06 12.24
N GLU A 70 -18.22 -0.50 12.01
CA GLU A 70 -19.27 -0.60 13.03
C GLU A 70 -19.31 -2.03 13.59
N CYS A 71 -19.34 -2.16 14.92
CA CYS A 71 -19.45 -3.46 15.57
C CYS A 71 -20.84 -4.06 15.33
N ARG A 72 -20.90 -5.21 14.67
CA ARG A 72 -22.18 -5.90 14.39
C ARG A 72 -22.98 -6.29 15.64
N ARG A 73 -22.35 -6.34 16.81
CA ARG A 73 -23.02 -6.77 18.06
C ARG A 73 -23.60 -5.61 18.86
N CYS A 74 -22.88 -4.50 18.96
CA CYS A 74 -23.28 -3.36 19.79
C CYS A 74 -23.49 -2.06 19.01
N LEU A 75 -23.25 -2.08 17.68
CA LEU A 75 -23.27 -0.91 16.79
C LEU A 75 -22.30 0.21 17.18
N GLY A 76 -21.36 -0.07 18.09
CA GLY A 76 -20.31 0.87 18.47
C GLY A 76 -19.25 1.00 17.38
N ALA A 77 -18.61 2.17 17.32
CA ALA A 77 -17.48 2.40 16.44
C ALA A 77 -16.28 1.53 16.85
N VAL A 78 -15.63 0.92 15.87
CA VAL A 78 -14.39 0.16 16.01
C VAL A 78 -13.35 0.75 15.08
N THR A 79 -12.14 0.94 15.57
CA THR A 79 -11.02 1.46 14.78
C THR A 79 -9.81 0.55 14.93
N GLY A 80 -8.97 0.49 13.91
CA GLY A 80 -7.73 -0.27 13.97
C GLY A 80 -6.76 0.15 12.87
N ARG A 81 -5.70 -0.67 12.74
CA ARG A 81 -4.71 -0.57 11.67
C ARG A 81 -4.55 -1.96 11.06
N VAL A 82 -4.44 -2.01 9.74
CA VAL A 82 -4.03 -3.19 8.98
C VAL A 82 -2.63 -2.97 8.44
#